data_AF-A0A6N8AA93-F1
#
_entry.id   AF-A0A6N8AA93-F1
#
_cell.length_a   1.000
_cell.length_b   1.000
_cell.length_c   1.000
_cell.angle_alpha   90.00
_cell.angle_beta   90.00
_cell.angle_gamma   90.00
#
_symmetry.space_group_name_H-M   'P 1'
#
loop_
_entity.id
_entity.type
_entity.pdbx_description
1 polymer ?
#
loop_
_entity_poly.entity_id
_entity_poly.type
_entity_poly.pdbx_seq_one_letter_code
_entity_poly.pdbx_strand_id
1 'polypeptide(L)'
;MKLLLKAVTIVSAIVATQTSAETWTLTPEGSHLAYGSIKKDTVGEVNSFTNLSGRVSADGKAEIEIDLSSVETNIDIRNERMIEYVFRKAGSATLTAEFDMEEISGLATGATAIVDAEAVLSLAGTQVEFDAEMFVARLSETTVMVSTNDMVFISTEDAGVNAGVDKLMELAELPGITRTVPVTARLMFTLDDKKAEAAPTAAAVVETASLAGDPKAGKKVFRKCKACHELKPGRNTVGPTLHGVINASAGQVEGFKYSGALQDSGIVWTEAALTEFLANPRKSIPGNRMAFPGLKKDTDIADVIAYIQAETQG
;
A
#
# COMPACT_ATOMS: atom_id res chain seq x y z
N MET A 1 40.83 -36.76 -65.41
CA MET A 1 39.60 -37.16 -64.69
C MET A 1 39.89 -37.22 -63.20
N LYS A 2 39.53 -36.17 -62.45
CA LYS A 2 39.29 -36.15 -60.99
C LYS A 2 38.89 -34.72 -60.60
N LEU A 3 37.58 -34.48 -60.59
CA LEU A 3 36.94 -33.35 -59.93
C LEU A 3 37.16 -33.49 -58.42
N LEU A 4 37.55 -32.41 -57.74
CA LEU A 4 37.37 -32.25 -56.31
C LEU A 4 36.67 -30.90 -56.09
N LEU A 5 35.35 -30.98 -55.91
CA LEU A 5 34.49 -29.89 -55.47
C LEU A 5 34.97 -29.39 -54.11
N LYS A 6 35.28 -28.10 -53.99
CA LYS A 6 35.32 -27.41 -52.71
C LYS A 6 33.88 -27.13 -52.28
N ALA A 7 33.39 -27.86 -51.29
CA ALA A 7 32.14 -27.55 -50.63
C ALA A 7 32.30 -26.24 -49.85
N VAL A 8 31.58 -25.21 -50.28
CA VAL A 8 31.40 -23.97 -49.51
C VAL A 8 30.16 -24.19 -48.64
N THR A 9 30.39 -24.48 -47.36
CA THR A 9 29.31 -24.57 -46.36
C THR A 9 28.91 -23.16 -45.99
N ILE A 10 27.80 -22.67 -46.54
CA ILE A 10 27.16 -21.43 -46.08
C ILE A 10 26.40 -21.80 -44.80
N VAL A 11 26.95 -21.42 -43.64
CA VAL A 11 26.23 -21.47 -42.36
C VAL A 11 25.32 -20.25 -42.33
N SER A 12 24.05 -20.42 -42.69
CA SER A 12 23.01 -19.42 -42.38
C SER A 12 22.77 -19.46 -40.88
N ALA A 13 23.32 -18.47 -40.16
CA ALA A 13 22.95 -18.20 -38.78
C ALA A 13 21.51 -17.69 -38.76
N ILE A 14 20.57 -18.54 -38.33
CA ILE A 14 19.23 -18.11 -37.93
C ILE A 14 19.41 -17.36 -36.61
N VAL A 15 19.44 -16.03 -36.68
CA VAL A 15 19.27 -15.20 -35.48
C VAL A 15 17.80 -15.32 -35.09
N ALA A 16 17.51 -16.18 -34.12
CA ALA A 16 16.21 -16.17 -33.46
C ALA A 16 16.10 -14.82 -32.72
N THR A 17 15.32 -13.90 -33.28
CA THR A 17 14.88 -12.73 -32.54
C THR A 17 14.03 -13.23 -31.37
N GLN A 18 14.60 -13.24 -30.17
CA GLN A 18 13.81 -13.32 -28.95
C GLN A 18 13.01 -12.03 -28.87
N THR A 19 11.77 -12.06 -29.35
CA THR A 19 10.78 -11.05 -29.01
C THR A 19 10.58 -11.17 -27.50
N SER A 20 11.05 -10.20 -26.73
CA SER A 20 10.68 -10.09 -25.31
C SER A 20 9.16 -10.00 -25.27
N ALA A 21 8.51 -10.94 -24.59
CA ALA A 21 7.06 -10.88 -24.43
C ALA A 21 6.73 -9.71 -23.50
N GLU A 22 5.85 -8.81 -23.95
CA GLU A 22 5.41 -7.65 -23.17
C GLU A 22 4.90 -8.10 -21.81
N THR A 23 5.59 -7.69 -20.75
CA THR A 23 5.23 -8.00 -19.37
C THR A 23 4.90 -6.70 -18.64
N TRP A 24 3.80 -6.72 -17.90
CA TRP A 24 3.32 -5.59 -17.12
C TRP A 24 3.61 -5.84 -15.64
N THR A 25 4.31 -4.95 -14.97
CA THR A 25 4.60 -5.06 -13.55
C THR A 25 3.69 -4.14 -12.74
N LEU A 26 3.15 -4.65 -11.63
CA LEU A 26 2.34 -3.89 -10.69
C LEU A 26 3.19 -2.76 -10.08
N THR A 27 2.66 -1.54 -10.09
CA THR A 27 3.25 -0.40 -9.39
C THR A 27 2.53 -0.23 -8.04
N PRO A 28 3.23 -0.41 -6.91
CA PRO A 28 2.63 -0.24 -5.58
C PRO A 28 2.04 1.17 -5.41
N GLU A 29 2.69 2.17 -6.00
CA GLU A 29 2.20 3.54 -6.03
C GLU A 29 0.89 3.61 -6.81
N GLY A 30 -0.17 4.00 -6.11
CA GLY A 30 -1.50 4.05 -6.69
C GLY A 30 -2.22 2.70 -6.66
N SER A 31 -1.58 1.57 -6.37
CA SER A 31 -2.29 0.31 -6.14
C SER A 31 -2.93 0.27 -4.74
N HIS A 32 -4.04 -0.46 -4.61
CA HIS A 32 -4.77 -0.62 -3.36
C HIS A 32 -5.64 -1.88 -3.40
N LEU A 33 -5.52 -2.71 -2.35
CA LEU A 33 -6.38 -3.86 -2.11
C LEU A 33 -7.05 -3.66 -0.74
N ALA A 34 -8.38 -3.67 -0.73
CA ALA A 34 -9.17 -3.51 0.47
C ALA A 34 -10.20 -4.62 0.63
N TYR A 35 -10.49 -4.92 1.89
CA TYR A 35 -11.57 -5.82 2.26
C TYR A 35 -12.43 -5.22 3.38
N GLY A 36 -13.71 -5.51 3.34
CA GLY A 36 -14.66 -5.13 4.37
C GLY A 36 -14.85 -6.22 5.42
N SER A 37 -15.14 -5.82 6.65
CA SER A 37 -15.58 -6.73 7.71
C SER A 37 -16.75 -6.13 8.45
N ILE A 38 -17.72 -6.94 8.87
CA ILE A 38 -18.85 -6.49 9.69
C ILE A 38 -18.79 -7.22 11.03
N LYS A 39 -18.75 -6.46 12.12
CA LYS A 39 -18.76 -6.97 13.50
C LYS A 39 -19.98 -6.50 14.27
N LYS A 40 -20.31 -7.21 15.35
CA LYS A 40 -21.52 -6.95 16.16
C LYS A 40 -22.78 -6.89 15.29
N ASP A 41 -22.74 -7.62 14.18
CA ASP A 41 -23.79 -7.70 13.15
C ASP A 41 -24.12 -6.39 12.41
N THR A 42 -23.59 -5.24 12.84
CA THR A 42 -23.99 -3.93 12.31
C THR A 42 -22.85 -2.96 12.02
N VAL A 43 -21.62 -3.24 12.46
CA VAL A 43 -20.50 -2.31 12.36
C VAL A 43 -19.57 -2.72 11.22
N GLY A 44 -19.71 -2.05 10.07
CA GLY A 44 -18.81 -2.21 8.93
C GLY A 44 -17.48 -1.49 9.14
N GLU A 45 -16.40 -2.15 8.71
CA GLU A 45 -15.03 -1.65 8.74
C GLU A 45 -14.36 -1.93 7.40
N VAL A 46 -13.46 -1.04 6.98
CA VAL A 46 -12.60 -1.23 5.81
C VAL A 46 -11.18 -1.43 6.28
N ASN A 47 -10.57 -2.49 5.76
CA ASN A 47 -9.20 -2.88 6.01
C ASN A 47 -8.47 -2.99 4.66
N SER A 48 -7.15 -3.02 4.68
CA SER A 48 -6.35 -3.05 3.46
C SER A 48 -5.04 -3.80 3.63
N PHE A 49 -4.37 -4.10 2.52
CA PHE A 49 -2.97 -4.51 2.50
C PHE A 49 -2.14 -3.38 1.88
N THR A 50 -1.04 -3.02 2.51
CA THR A 50 -0.22 -1.88 2.08
C THR A 50 0.93 -2.26 1.17
N ASN A 51 1.26 -3.55 1.07
CA ASN A 51 2.35 -4.04 0.25
C ASN A 51 1.82 -5.12 -0.71
N LEU A 52 1.90 -4.80 -2.00
CA LEU A 52 1.44 -5.61 -3.11
C LEU A 52 2.54 -5.64 -4.16
N SER A 53 2.72 -6.79 -4.80
CA SER A 53 3.53 -6.90 -6.01
C SER A 53 2.85 -7.83 -6.99
N GLY A 54 3.26 -7.82 -8.25
CA GLY A 54 2.66 -8.71 -9.22
C GLY A 54 3.06 -8.39 -10.64
N ARG A 55 2.69 -9.30 -11.54
CA ARG A 55 2.93 -9.18 -12.97
C ARG A 55 1.73 -9.68 -13.76
N VAL A 56 1.57 -9.15 -14.97
CA VAL A 56 0.69 -9.68 -16.00
C VAL A 56 1.54 -9.97 -17.23
N SER A 57 1.46 -11.20 -17.68
CA SER A 57 2.11 -11.67 -18.91
C SER A 57 1.37 -11.20 -20.17
N ALA A 58 2.04 -11.31 -21.32
CA ALA A 58 1.46 -10.92 -22.61
C ALA A 58 0.19 -11.73 -22.98
N ASP A 59 0.06 -12.96 -22.49
CA ASP A 59 -1.08 -13.84 -22.69
C ASP A 59 -2.20 -13.63 -21.66
N GLY A 60 -2.13 -12.58 -20.84
CA GLY A 60 -3.21 -12.22 -19.91
C GLY A 60 -3.21 -13.03 -18.61
N LYS A 61 -2.13 -13.77 -18.30
CA LYS A 61 -1.99 -14.40 -16.98
C LYS A 61 -1.39 -13.42 -16.01
N ALA A 62 -2.13 -13.12 -14.96
CA ALA A 62 -1.70 -12.32 -13.84
C ALA A 62 -1.33 -13.16 -12.62
N GLU A 63 -0.28 -12.75 -11.93
CA GLU A 63 0.13 -13.26 -10.64
C GLU A 63 0.43 -12.07 -9.72
N ILE A 64 -0.33 -11.96 -8.62
CA ILE A 64 -0.24 -10.89 -7.64
C ILE A 64 0.11 -11.52 -6.30
N GLU A 65 1.17 -11.03 -5.68
CA GLU A 65 1.55 -11.39 -4.32
C GLU A 65 1.05 -10.31 -3.34
N ILE A 66 0.34 -10.75 -2.31
CA ILE A 66 -0.17 -9.93 -1.21
C ILE A 66 0.66 -10.27 0.02
N ASP A 67 1.44 -9.31 0.51
CA ASP A 67 2.16 -9.46 1.77
C ASP A 67 1.18 -9.37 2.94
N LEU A 68 0.92 -10.51 3.58
CA LEU A 68 -0.08 -10.63 4.64
C LEU A 68 0.37 -9.93 5.94
N SER A 69 1.68 -9.69 6.10
CA SER A 69 2.20 -8.90 7.21
C SER A 69 1.89 -7.41 7.08
N SER A 70 1.53 -6.96 5.88
CA SER A 70 1.16 -5.58 5.56
C SER A 70 -0.30 -5.25 5.82
N VAL A 71 -1.05 -6.14 6.47
CA VAL A 71 -2.46 -5.92 6.82
C VAL A 71 -2.60 -4.67 7.70
N GLU A 72 -3.50 -3.77 7.30
CA GLU A 72 -3.79 -2.52 7.98
C GLU A 72 -5.29 -2.42 8.28
N THR A 73 -5.62 -2.55 9.57
CA THR A 73 -6.98 -2.41 10.11
C THR A 73 -7.17 -1.12 10.91
N ASN A 74 -6.17 -0.23 10.91
CA ASN A 74 -6.03 0.96 11.75
C ASN A 74 -5.95 0.67 13.26
N ILE A 75 -5.72 -0.59 13.65
CA ILE A 75 -5.58 -1.03 15.04
C ILE A 75 -4.41 -2.01 15.11
N ASP A 76 -3.27 -1.58 15.65
CA ASP A 76 -2.01 -2.35 15.64
C ASP A 76 -2.18 -3.76 16.25
N ILE A 77 -2.81 -3.87 17.41
CA ILE A 77 -3.05 -5.17 18.06
C ILE A 77 -3.96 -6.09 17.22
N ARG A 78 -4.86 -5.52 16.41
CA ARG A 78 -5.69 -6.31 15.49
C ARG A 78 -4.88 -6.77 14.29
N ASN A 79 -3.97 -5.96 13.78
CA ASN A 79 -3.05 -6.36 12.70
C ASN A 79 -2.20 -7.57 13.16
N GLU A 80 -1.62 -7.51 14.36
CA GLU A 80 -0.88 -8.64 14.95
C GLU A 80 -1.74 -9.91 15.08
N ARG A 81 -2.97 -9.78 15.58
CA ARG A 81 -3.90 -10.91 15.73
C ARG A 81 -4.37 -11.49 14.39
N MET A 82 -4.57 -10.65 13.37
CA MET A 82 -4.88 -11.11 12.00
C MET A 82 -3.74 -11.99 11.47
N ILE A 83 -2.51 -11.52 11.59
CA ILE A 83 -1.30 -12.25 11.15
C ILE A 83 -1.18 -13.57 11.92
N GLU A 84 -1.32 -13.55 13.24
CA GLU A 84 -1.19 -14.73 14.09
C GLU A 84 -2.27 -15.78 13.80
N TYR A 85 -3.55 -15.38 13.82
CA TYR A 85 -4.66 -16.32 13.91
C TYR A 85 -5.40 -16.54 12.59
N VAL A 86 -5.64 -15.49 11.81
CA VAL A 86 -6.37 -15.59 10.54
C VAL A 86 -5.45 -16.08 9.44
N PHE A 87 -4.29 -15.45 9.30
CA PHE A 87 -3.31 -15.80 8.28
C PHE A 87 -2.33 -16.90 8.72
N ARG A 88 -2.40 -17.34 9.98
CA ARG A 88 -1.55 -18.41 10.53
C ARG A 88 -0.06 -18.18 10.32
N LYS A 89 0.38 -16.92 10.40
CA LYS A 89 1.75 -16.46 10.10
C LYS A 89 2.23 -16.79 8.68
N ALA A 90 1.32 -17.01 7.73
CA ALA A 90 1.69 -17.05 6.32
C ALA A 90 2.31 -15.69 5.94
N GLY A 91 3.43 -15.74 5.21
CA GLY A 91 4.13 -14.53 4.76
C GLY A 91 3.35 -13.79 3.69
N SER A 92 2.80 -14.53 2.72
CA SER A 92 2.03 -13.97 1.62
C SER A 92 0.84 -14.84 1.23
N ALA A 93 -0.08 -14.22 0.49
CA ALA A 93 -1.11 -14.87 -0.31
C ALA A 93 -0.83 -14.57 -1.78
N THR A 94 -1.23 -15.49 -2.66
CA THR A 94 -1.07 -15.34 -4.10
C THR A 94 -2.45 -15.28 -4.74
N LEU A 95 -2.68 -14.26 -5.56
CA LEU A 95 -3.85 -14.15 -6.43
C LEU A 95 -3.37 -14.35 -7.86
N THR A 96 -3.81 -15.44 -8.49
CA THR A 96 -3.63 -15.63 -9.94
C THR A 96 -4.93 -15.32 -10.65
N ALA A 97 -4.86 -14.74 -11.84
CA ALA A 97 -6.03 -14.55 -12.68
C ALA A 97 -5.67 -14.74 -14.16
N GLU A 98 -6.62 -15.24 -14.94
CA GLU A 98 -6.54 -15.28 -16.39
C GLU A 98 -7.61 -14.35 -16.95
N PHE A 99 -7.19 -13.43 -17.83
CA PHE A 99 -8.07 -12.44 -18.46
C PHE A 99 -8.39 -12.85 -19.89
N ASP A 100 -9.61 -12.58 -20.33
CA ASP A 100 -9.90 -12.58 -21.76
C ASP A 100 -9.20 -11.37 -22.43
N MET A 101 -8.12 -11.68 -23.15
CA MET A 101 -7.30 -10.68 -23.80
C MET A 101 -7.93 -10.14 -25.09
N GLU A 102 -9.01 -10.72 -25.63
CA GLU A 102 -9.65 -10.22 -26.85
C GLU A 102 -10.12 -8.77 -26.70
N GLU A 103 -10.63 -8.40 -25.53
CA GLU A 103 -11.18 -7.07 -25.25
C GLU A 103 -10.13 -6.04 -24.80
N ILE A 104 -8.99 -6.51 -24.28
CA ILE A 104 -7.89 -5.66 -23.77
C ILE A 104 -6.84 -5.42 -24.84
N SER A 105 -6.60 -6.43 -25.69
CA SER A 105 -5.59 -6.37 -26.75
C SER A 105 -6.03 -5.37 -27.83
N GLY A 106 -5.37 -4.21 -27.84
CA GLY A 106 -5.70 -3.11 -28.74
C GLY A 106 -6.55 -2.01 -28.14
N LEU A 107 -6.83 -2.04 -26.83
CA LEU A 107 -7.42 -0.91 -26.12
C LEU A 107 -6.55 0.34 -26.37
N ALA A 108 -7.14 1.37 -26.96
CA ALA A 108 -6.46 2.63 -27.24
C ALA A 108 -6.17 3.40 -25.94
N THR A 109 -5.14 4.24 -25.91
CA THR A 109 -4.91 5.13 -24.78
C THR A 109 -6.14 6.02 -24.53
N GLY A 110 -6.58 6.07 -23.27
CA GLY A 110 -7.79 6.75 -22.82
C GLY A 110 -9.07 5.92 -22.91
N ALA A 111 -9.04 4.75 -23.56
CA ALA A 111 -10.18 3.85 -23.63
C ALA A 111 -10.27 2.94 -22.41
N THR A 112 -11.45 2.37 -22.21
CA THR A 112 -11.81 1.51 -21.09
C THR A 112 -12.54 0.27 -21.58
N ALA A 113 -12.41 -0.84 -20.85
CA ALA A 113 -13.14 -2.08 -21.07
C ALA A 113 -13.58 -2.68 -19.72
N ILE A 114 -14.59 -3.55 -19.74
CA ILE A 114 -14.94 -4.43 -18.62
C ILE A 114 -14.60 -5.83 -19.11
N VAL A 115 -13.82 -6.57 -18.35
CA VAL A 115 -13.37 -7.91 -18.74
C VAL A 115 -13.61 -8.89 -17.61
N ASP A 116 -13.98 -10.10 -17.98
CA ASP A 116 -14.07 -11.20 -17.03
C ASP A 116 -12.67 -11.71 -16.69
N ALA A 117 -12.48 -12.06 -15.42
CA ALA A 117 -11.27 -12.67 -14.91
C ALA A 117 -11.64 -13.92 -14.10
N GLU A 118 -11.11 -15.06 -14.51
CA GLU A 118 -11.13 -16.28 -13.71
C GLU A 118 -9.96 -16.23 -12.73
N ALA A 119 -10.25 -16.16 -11.44
CA ALA A 119 -9.26 -15.90 -10.41
C ALA A 119 -9.16 -17.01 -9.37
N VAL A 120 -7.94 -17.23 -8.88
CA VAL A 120 -7.66 -18.15 -7.78
C VAL A 120 -6.88 -17.42 -6.70
N LEU A 121 -7.45 -17.34 -5.51
CA LEU A 121 -6.77 -16.86 -4.31
C LEU A 121 -6.23 -18.04 -3.51
N SER A 122 -4.91 -18.14 -3.42
CA SER A 122 -4.21 -19.01 -2.48
C SER A 122 -3.92 -18.26 -1.19
N LEU A 123 -4.61 -18.62 -0.11
CA LEU A 123 -4.48 -18.01 1.22
C LEU A 123 -4.26 -19.09 2.29
N ALA A 124 -3.13 -18.99 2.99
CA ALA A 124 -2.81 -19.83 4.14
C ALA A 124 -2.96 -21.35 3.90
N GLY A 125 -2.70 -21.81 2.67
CA GLY A 125 -2.79 -23.22 2.26
C GLY A 125 -4.14 -23.65 1.70
N THR A 126 -5.10 -22.73 1.56
CA THR A 126 -6.41 -22.96 0.95
C THR A 126 -6.50 -22.17 -0.36
N GLN A 127 -7.15 -22.74 -1.38
CA GLN A 127 -7.40 -22.08 -2.66
C GLN A 127 -8.89 -21.79 -2.78
N VAL A 128 -9.21 -20.57 -3.24
CA VAL A 128 -10.56 -20.11 -3.54
C VAL A 128 -10.60 -19.69 -4.99
N GLU A 129 -11.43 -20.36 -5.77
CA GLU A 129 -11.73 -19.99 -7.16
C GLU A 129 -12.95 -19.07 -7.18
N PHE A 130 -12.89 -18.00 -7.97
CA PHE A 130 -14.00 -17.09 -8.17
C PHE A 130 -13.87 -16.32 -9.49
N ASP A 131 -15.01 -15.93 -10.03
CA ASP A 131 -15.08 -15.03 -11.18
C ASP A 131 -15.17 -13.58 -10.71
N ALA A 132 -14.55 -12.67 -11.45
CA ALA A 132 -14.64 -11.23 -11.19
C ALA A 132 -14.73 -10.43 -12.49
N GLU A 133 -15.67 -9.50 -12.55
CA GLU A 133 -15.68 -8.45 -13.57
C GLU A 133 -14.69 -7.36 -13.20
N MET A 134 -13.79 -7.05 -14.13
CA MET A 134 -12.69 -6.12 -13.93
C MET A 134 -12.83 -4.95 -14.89
N PHE A 135 -12.85 -3.74 -14.35
CA PHE A 135 -12.77 -2.51 -15.13
C PHE A 135 -11.30 -2.20 -15.46
N VAL A 136 -10.97 -2.15 -16.75
CA VAL A 136 -9.64 -1.86 -17.26
C VAL A 136 -9.64 -0.51 -17.95
N ALA A 137 -8.68 0.36 -17.59
CA ALA A 137 -8.47 1.65 -18.24
C ALA A 137 -7.01 1.77 -18.71
N ARG A 138 -6.82 2.00 -20.00
CA ARG A 138 -5.48 2.28 -20.54
C ARG A 138 -5.16 3.76 -20.38
N LEU A 139 -4.28 4.09 -19.45
CA LEU A 139 -4.00 5.49 -19.10
C LEU A 139 -2.94 6.11 -20.00
N SER A 140 -2.01 5.30 -20.51
CA SER A 140 -0.96 5.71 -21.44
C SER A 140 -0.57 4.54 -22.36
N GLU A 141 0.46 4.71 -23.19
CA GLU A 141 1.04 3.57 -23.91
C GLU A 141 1.56 2.47 -22.97
N THR A 142 2.02 2.87 -21.77
CA THR A 142 2.78 2.04 -20.85
C THR A 142 2.12 1.84 -19.50
N THR A 143 0.94 2.42 -19.26
CA THR A 143 0.26 2.37 -17.97
C THR A 143 -1.18 1.95 -18.14
N VAL A 144 -1.59 0.96 -17.35
CA VAL A 144 -2.98 0.51 -17.23
C VAL A 144 -3.41 0.55 -15.77
N MET A 145 -4.68 0.88 -15.55
CA MET A 145 -5.36 0.68 -14.27
C MET A 145 -6.34 -0.48 -14.44
N VAL A 146 -6.35 -1.38 -13.49
CA VAL A 146 -7.32 -2.48 -13.38
C VAL A 146 -8.02 -2.32 -12.04
N SER A 147 -9.35 -2.29 -12.03
CA SER A 147 -10.15 -2.21 -10.81
C SER A 147 -11.20 -3.30 -10.81
N THR A 148 -11.60 -3.79 -9.65
CA THR A 148 -12.83 -4.56 -9.56
C THR A 148 -14.00 -3.68 -10.04
N ASN A 149 -14.81 -4.17 -10.98
CA ASN A 149 -15.99 -3.46 -11.48
C ASN A 149 -17.09 -3.44 -10.39
N ASP A 150 -17.29 -4.60 -9.76
CA ASP A 150 -18.16 -4.81 -8.62
C ASP A 150 -17.39 -5.33 -7.40
N MET A 151 -18.06 -5.47 -6.25
CA MET A 151 -17.44 -6.09 -5.08
C MET A 151 -17.35 -7.61 -5.25
N VAL A 152 -16.16 -8.16 -5.04
CA VAL A 152 -15.98 -9.61 -4.98
C VAL A 152 -16.25 -10.07 -3.56
N PHE A 153 -17.16 -11.01 -3.37
CA PHE A 153 -17.46 -11.57 -2.05
C PHE A 153 -16.73 -12.89 -1.85
N ILE A 154 -15.89 -12.96 -0.82
CA ILE A 154 -15.16 -14.18 -0.44
C ILE A 154 -15.72 -14.71 0.88
N SER A 155 -16.08 -15.99 0.91
CA SER A 155 -16.47 -16.67 2.15
C SER A 155 -15.24 -16.95 3.03
N THR A 156 -15.36 -16.72 4.33
CA THR A 156 -14.30 -17.10 5.29
C THR A 156 -14.17 -18.61 5.46
N GLU A 157 -15.22 -19.37 5.09
CA GLU A 157 -15.20 -20.82 5.04
C GLU A 157 -14.37 -21.31 3.85
N ASP A 158 -14.68 -20.82 2.65
CA ASP A 158 -13.98 -21.20 1.42
C ASP A 158 -12.51 -20.82 1.49
N ALA A 159 -12.21 -19.65 2.06
CA ALA A 159 -10.83 -19.22 2.31
C ALA A 159 -10.13 -19.98 3.45
N GLY A 160 -10.81 -20.88 4.17
CA GLY A 160 -10.23 -21.70 5.22
C GLY A 160 -9.77 -20.91 6.44
N VAL A 161 -10.40 -19.77 6.74
CA VAL A 161 -9.98 -18.84 7.81
C VAL A 161 -10.98 -18.73 8.98
N ASN A 162 -12.09 -19.49 8.96
CA ASN A 162 -13.12 -19.48 10.01
C ASN A 162 -12.56 -19.57 11.44
N ALA A 163 -11.66 -20.53 11.69
CA ALA A 163 -11.07 -20.71 13.02
C ALA A 163 -10.27 -19.48 13.51
N GLY A 164 -9.59 -18.79 12.59
CA GLY A 164 -8.90 -17.56 12.90
C GLY A 164 -9.87 -16.43 13.22
N VAL A 165 -10.94 -16.30 12.44
CA VAL A 165 -12.01 -15.31 12.69
C VAL A 165 -12.73 -15.57 14.02
N ASP A 166 -12.99 -16.84 14.37
CA ASP A 166 -13.54 -17.24 15.67
C ASP A 166 -12.62 -16.81 16.81
N LYS A 167 -11.31 -16.99 16.63
CA LYS A 167 -10.34 -16.55 17.64
C LYS A 167 -10.34 -15.04 17.81
N LEU A 168 -10.47 -14.27 16.73
CA LEU A 168 -10.61 -12.82 16.81
C LEU A 168 -11.89 -12.40 17.55
N MET A 169 -12.99 -13.10 17.28
CA MET A 169 -14.28 -12.86 17.92
C MET A 169 -14.21 -13.13 19.43
N GLU A 170 -13.60 -14.23 19.85
CA GLU A 170 -13.35 -14.58 21.26
C GLU A 170 -12.47 -13.51 21.94
N LEU A 171 -11.31 -13.18 21.36
CA LEU A 171 -10.35 -12.23 21.93
C LEU A 171 -10.83 -10.78 21.99
N ALA A 172 -11.89 -10.46 21.26
CA ALA A 172 -12.52 -9.15 21.24
C ALA A 172 -13.91 -9.14 21.90
N GLU A 173 -14.32 -10.27 22.50
CA GLU A 173 -15.63 -10.45 23.15
C GLU A 173 -16.80 -9.98 22.26
N LEU A 174 -16.73 -10.31 20.97
CA LEU A 174 -17.72 -9.90 19.98
C LEU A 174 -18.84 -10.95 19.89
N PRO A 175 -20.11 -10.54 19.74
CA PRO A 175 -21.22 -11.46 19.56
C PRO A 175 -21.24 -12.11 18.16
N GLY A 176 -20.57 -11.48 17.18
CA GLY A 176 -20.56 -11.93 15.80
C GLY A 176 -19.57 -11.16 14.93
N ILE A 177 -18.98 -11.88 13.98
CA ILE A 177 -18.28 -11.36 12.79
C ILE A 177 -18.89 -12.06 11.58
N THR A 178 -19.30 -11.29 10.57
CA THR A 178 -19.88 -11.82 9.33
C THR A 178 -18.87 -12.69 8.58
N ARG A 179 -19.34 -13.78 7.97
CA ARG A 179 -18.51 -14.81 7.30
C ARG A 179 -18.35 -14.61 5.80
N THR A 180 -18.74 -13.45 5.31
CA THR A 180 -18.59 -13.05 3.91
C THR A 180 -17.88 -11.72 3.88
N VAL A 181 -16.82 -11.65 3.10
CA VAL A 181 -15.86 -10.54 3.05
C VAL A 181 -15.97 -9.89 1.67
N PRO A 182 -16.51 -8.66 1.54
CA PRO A 182 -16.41 -7.92 0.30
C PRO A 182 -14.96 -7.46 0.10
N VAL A 183 -14.44 -7.65 -1.10
CA VAL A 183 -13.08 -7.30 -1.52
C VAL A 183 -13.17 -6.38 -2.73
N THR A 184 -12.29 -5.38 -2.74
CA THR A 184 -12.14 -4.44 -3.87
C THR A 184 -10.66 -4.23 -4.12
N ALA A 185 -10.29 -4.11 -5.39
CA ALA A 185 -8.93 -3.84 -5.80
C ALA A 185 -8.91 -2.69 -6.82
N ARG A 186 -7.88 -1.86 -6.73
CA ARG A 186 -7.49 -0.92 -7.79
C ARG A 186 -5.99 -1.04 -7.95
N LEU A 187 -5.56 -1.62 -9.05
CA LEU A 187 -4.22 -2.02 -9.33
C LEU A 187 -3.69 -1.22 -10.51
N MET A 188 -2.46 -0.75 -10.39
CA MET A 188 -1.76 -0.01 -11.43
C MET A 188 -0.66 -0.91 -11.98
N PHE A 189 -0.53 -1.01 -13.30
CA PHE A 189 0.55 -1.75 -13.94
C PHE A 189 1.28 -0.88 -14.95
N THR A 190 2.59 -1.11 -15.05
CA THR A 190 3.48 -0.45 -16.02
C THR A 190 4.20 -1.48 -16.87
N LEU A 191 4.29 -1.23 -18.18
CA LEU A 191 5.00 -2.08 -19.13
C LEU A 191 6.52 -2.06 -18.88
N ASP A 192 7.13 -3.25 -18.75
CA ASP A 192 8.51 -3.42 -18.30
C ASP A 192 9.55 -2.79 -19.26
N ASP A 193 9.34 -2.92 -20.58
CA ASP A 193 10.30 -2.45 -21.59
C ASP A 193 10.39 -0.91 -21.71
N LYS A 194 9.46 -0.17 -21.09
CA LYS A 194 9.49 1.31 -21.03
C LYS A 194 9.56 1.88 -19.60
N LYS A 195 9.87 1.06 -18.59
CA LYS A 195 10.25 1.55 -17.24
C LYS A 195 11.53 2.42 -17.28
N ALA A 196 12.28 2.38 -18.37
CA ALA A 196 13.52 3.11 -18.59
C ALA A 196 13.37 4.60 -18.98
N GLU A 197 12.16 5.13 -19.25
CA GLU A 197 12.00 6.51 -19.78
C GLU A 197 11.12 7.43 -18.92
N ALA A 198 11.01 7.15 -17.63
CA ALA A 198 10.53 8.12 -16.63
C ALA A 198 11.54 8.24 -15.47
N ALA A 199 12.76 8.62 -15.82
CA ALA A 199 13.73 9.21 -14.88
C ALA A 199 14.64 10.18 -15.66
N PRO A 200 14.67 11.48 -15.33
CA PRO A 200 15.82 12.29 -15.70
C PRO A 200 16.95 11.96 -14.71
N THR A 201 17.92 11.18 -15.18
CA THR A 201 19.24 11.07 -14.56
C THR A 201 19.97 12.39 -14.76
N ALA A 202 20.06 13.21 -13.72
CA ALA A 202 21.09 14.23 -13.61
C ALA A 202 22.07 13.80 -12.51
N ALA A 203 23.32 13.65 -12.90
CA ALA A 203 24.42 13.15 -12.09
C ALA A 203 24.65 13.99 -10.82
N ALA A 204 25.05 13.27 -9.77
CA ALA A 204 25.26 13.75 -8.42
C ALA A 204 26.27 14.89 -8.30
N VAL A 205 25.86 15.93 -7.56
CA VAL A 205 26.75 16.66 -6.66
C VAL A 205 26.40 16.18 -5.26
N VAL A 206 27.40 15.69 -4.52
CA VAL A 206 27.24 15.21 -3.16
C VAL A 206 26.96 16.41 -2.27
N GLU A 207 25.68 16.62 -1.97
CA GLU A 207 25.21 17.48 -0.89
C GLU A 207 24.35 16.60 0.02
N THR A 208 24.64 16.65 1.31
CA THR A 208 24.07 15.80 2.36
C THR A 208 22.55 15.73 2.27
N ALA A 209 22.03 14.55 1.90
CA ALA A 209 20.61 14.29 1.74
C ALA A 209 19.83 14.55 3.04
N SER A 210 18.95 15.56 3.02
CA SER A 210 17.70 15.51 3.77
C SER A 210 16.77 14.54 3.03
N LEU A 211 16.28 13.53 3.74
CA LEU A 211 15.25 12.61 3.25
C LEU A 211 13.91 13.36 3.23
N ALA A 212 13.61 14.08 2.14
CA ALA A 212 12.31 14.71 1.99
C ALA A 212 11.22 13.62 1.86
N GLY A 213 10.37 13.49 2.88
CA GLY A 213 9.23 12.54 2.89
C GLY A 213 8.16 12.86 1.83
N ASP A 214 7.28 11.90 1.55
CA ASP A 214 6.14 12.06 0.62
C ASP A 214 4.88 12.58 1.35
N PRO A 215 4.41 13.82 1.07
CA PRO A 215 3.20 14.36 1.67
C PRO A 215 1.93 13.54 1.39
N LYS A 216 1.83 12.85 0.25
CA LYS A 216 0.65 12.03 -0.09
C LYS A 216 0.60 10.76 0.77
N ALA A 217 1.73 10.09 0.95
CA ALA A 217 1.87 9.00 1.92
C ALA A 217 1.65 9.50 3.36
N GLY A 218 2.21 10.66 3.69
CA GLY A 218 2.09 11.31 4.99
C GLY A 218 0.65 11.63 5.39
N LYS A 219 -0.21 12.00 4.43
CA LYS A 219 -1.65 12.16 4.65
C LYS A 219 -2.32 10.89 5.19
N LYS A 220 -1.87 9.72 4.76
CA LYS A 220 -2.37 8.42 5.26
C LYS A 220 -1.89 8.20 6.69
N VAL A 221 -0.61 8.43 6.97
CA VAL A 221 -0.03 8.32 8.32
C VAL A 221 -0.72 9.28 9.30
N PHE A 222 -1.02 10.50 8.87
CA PHE A 222 -1.71 11.52 9.65
C PHE A 222 -3.10 11.09 10.13
N ARG A 223 -3.71 10.04 9.54
CA ARG A 223 -4.96 9.46 10.05
C ARG A 223 -4.82 8.95 11.50
N LYS A 224 -3.61 8.63 11.94
CA LYS A 224 -3.28 8.27 13.34
C LYS A 224 -3.27 9.49 14.28
N CYS A 225 -3.09 10.70 13.73
CA CYS A 225 -2.99 11.96 14.47
C CYS A 225 -4.30 12.78 14.44
N LYS A 226 -5.12 12.63 13.38
CA LYS A 226 -6.31 13.46 13.11
C LYS A 226 -7.40 13.41 14.21
N ALA A 227 -7.40 12.38 15.05
CA ALA A 227 -8.35 12.29 16.16
C ALA A 227 -8.02 13.27 17.30
N CYS A 228 -6.75 13.69 17.39
CA CYS A 228 -6.25 14.55 18.45
C CYS A 228 -5.75 15.91 17.96
N HIS A 229 -5.45 16.05 16.68
CA HIS A 229 -4.80 17.24 16.13
C HIS A 229 -5.51 17.75 14.88
N GLU A 230 -5.51 19.07 14.77
CA GLU A 230 -5.99 19.82 13.61
C GLU A 230 -4.80 20.48 12.90
N LEU A 231 -4.87 20.59 11.58
CA LEU A 231 -3.87 21.31 10.77
C LEU A 231 -4.26 22.78 10.53
N LYS A 232 -5.51 23.15 10.87
CA LYS A 232 -6.00 24.52 10.79
C LYS A 232 -5.59 25.31 12.04
N PRO A 233 -5.29 26.62 11.92
CA PRO A 233 -4.97 27.46 13.07
C PRO A 233 -6.14 27.55 14.05
N GLY A 234 -5.82 27.76 15.33
CA GLY A 234 -6.77 28.20 16.36
C GLY A 234 -7.72 27.12 16.92
N ARG A 235 -7.64 25.87 16.46
CA ARG A 235 -8.48 24.78 16.98
C ARG A 235 -7.66 23.73 17.73
N ASN A 236 -7.77 23.76 19.05
CA ASN A 236 -7.22 22.74 19.94
C ASN A 236 -8.29 21.68 20.24
N THR A 237 -7.93 20.40 20.28
CA THR A 237 -8.83 19.29 20.63
C THR A 237 -8.24 18.47 21.78
N VAL A 238 -8.02 17.16 21.61
CA VAL A 238 -7.27 16.34 22.57
C VAL A 238 -5.81 16.77 22.63
N GLY A 239 -5.25 17.17 21.49
CA GLY A 239 -3.95 17.83 21.33
C GLY A 239 -4.08 19.25 20.78
N PRO A 240 -2.99 20.04 20.80
CA PRO A 240 -2.95 21.37 20.20
C PRO A 240 -3.08 21.31 18.67
N THR A 241 -3.42 22.44 18.04
CA THR A 241 -3.23 22.57 16.59
C THR A 241 -1.76 22.35 16.21
N LEU A 242 -1.54 21.72 15.05
CA LEU A 242 -0.23 21.53 14.44
C LEU A 242 0.08 22.59 13.38
N HIS A 243 -0.81 23.58 13.21
CA HIS A 243 -0.58 24.69 12.31
C HIS A 243 0.66 25.47 12.73
N GLY A 244 1.63 25.62 11.82
CA GLY A 244 2.89 26.31 12.11
C GLY A 244 3.79 25.59 13.11
N VAL A 245 3.59 24.28 13.36
CA VAL A 245 4.37 23.55 14.38
C VAL A 245 5.83 23.37 13.98
N ILE A 246 6.12 23.24 12.68
CA ILE A 246 7.48 23.05 12.19
C ILE A 246 8.32 24.31 12.48
N ASN A 247 9.45 24.13 13.15
CA ASN A 247 10.34 25.18 13.67
C ASN A 247 9.75 26.06 14.78
N ALA A 248 8.59 25.72 15.34
CA ALA A 248 8.04 26.42 16.51
C ALA A 248 8.62 25.85 17.81
N SER A 249 8.66 26.68 18.85
CA SER A 249 8.98 26.24 20.20
C SER A 249 7.89 25.31 20.75
N ALA A 250 8.32 24.22 21.37
CA ALA A 250 7.42 23.24 21.98
C ALA A 250 6.62 23.85 23.13
N GLY A 251 5.35 23.44 23.25
CA GLY A 251 4.52 23.81 24.39
C GLY A 251 3.96 25.23 24.38
N GLN A 252 3.97 25.93 23.22
CA GLN A 252 3.61 27.36 23.15
C GLN A 252 2.28 27.67 22.42
N VAL A 253 1.53 26.68 21.94
CA VAL A 253 0.23 26.96 21.29
C VAL A 253 -0.75 27.53 22.32
N GLU A 254 -1.23 28.75 22.04
CA GLU A 254 -2.16 29.46 22.89
C GLU A 254 -3.46 28.66 23.12
N GLY A 255 -3.98 28.72 24.35
CA GLY A 255 -5.21 28.05 24.72
C GLY A 255 -5.13 26.53 24.88
N PHE A 256 -3.96 25.90 24.73
CA PHE A 256 -3.76 24.48 25.04
C PHE A 256 -2.99 24.28 26.35
N LYS A 257 -3.49 23.38 27.21
CA LYS A 257 -2.86 23.07 28.50
C LYS A 257 -1.83 21.94 28.36
N TYR A 258 -0.60 22.31 28.07
CA TYR A 258 0.52 21.38 27.99
C TYR A 258 0.91 20.77 29.35
N SER A 259 1.68 19.68 29.30
CA SER A 259 2.43 19.17 30.45
C SER A 259 3.61 20.07 30.78
N GLY A 260 3.96 20.21 32.06
CA GLY A 260 5.16 20.94 32.48
C GLY A 260 6.42 20.48 31.73
N ALA A 261 6.61 19.15 31.61
CA ALA A 261 7.72 18.57 30.85
C ALA A 261 7.83 19.05 29.38
N LEU A 262 6.71 19.37 28.72
CA LEU A 262 6.74 19.86 27.34
C LEU A 262 6.94 21.38 27.29
N GLN A 263 6.33 22.13 28.23
CA GLN A 263 6.51 23.58 28.37
C GLN A 263 7.95 23.95 28.71
N ASP A 264 8.57 23.17 29.59
CA ASP A 264 9.93 23.41 30.10
C ASP A 264 11.02 22.74 29.24
N SER A 265 10.64 22.05 28.16
CA SER A 265 11.58 21.25 27.35
C SER A 265 12.64 22.08 26.62
N GLY A 266 12.34 23.34 26.30
CA GLY A 266 13.21 24.19 25.48
C GLY A 266 13.37 23.71 24.03
N ILE A 267 12.62 22.68 23.61
CA ILE A 267 12.73 22.09 22.27
C ILE A 267 12.14 23.04 21.24
N VAL A 268 12.82 23.13 20.09
CA VAL A 268 12.26 23.65 18.85
C VAL A 268 11.92 22.45 17.98
N TRP A 269 10.72 22.44 17.39
CA TRP A 269 10.25 21.36 16.51
C TRP A 269 10.92 21.39 15.14
N THR A 270 12.23 21.19 15.13
CA THR A 270 12.98 20.87 13.91
C THR A 270 12.56 19.50 13.41
N GLU A 271 12.85 19.19 12.14
CA GLU A 271 12.59 17.87 11.56
C GLU A 271 13.23 16.73 12.36
N ALA A 272 14.45 16.94 12.87
CA ALA A 272 15.14 15.97 13.71
C ALA A 272 14.44 15.78 15.07
N ALA A 273 14.02 16.87 15.72
CA ALA A 273 13.32 16.81 16.99
C ALA A 273 11.92 16.17 16.85
N LEU A 274 11.22 16.47 15.76
CA LEU A 274 9.95 15.84 15.42
C LEU A 274 10.14 14.35 15.12
N THR A 275 11.22 13.98 14.43
CA THR A 275 11.53 12.58 14.14
C THR A 275 11.69 11.76 15.42
N GLU A 276 12.51 12.26 16.36
CA GLU A 276 12.71 11.60 17.66
C GLU A 276 11.41 11.58 18.49
N PHE A 277 10.67 12.68 18.50
CA PHE A 277 9.44 12.78 19.26
C PHE A 277 8.35 11.85 18.71
N LEU A 278 8.15 11.80 17.40
CA LEU A 278 7.14 10.96 16.76
C LEU A 278 7.49 9.47 16.82
N ALA A 279 8.76 9.09 16.91
CA ALA A 279 9.18 7.70 17.11
C ALA A 279 8.75 7.17 18.49
N ASN A 280 8.87 7.99 19.54
CA ASN A 280 8.41 7.64 20.89
C ASN A 280 8.28 8.89 21.79
N PRO A 281 7.09 9.50 21.88
CA PRO A 281 6.91 10.75 22.63
C PRO A 281 7.27 10.63 24.11
N ARG A 282 6.85 9.55 24.77
CA ARG A 282 7.07 9.34 26.21
C ARG A 282 8.53 9.11 26.57
N LYS A 283 9.29 8.51 25.65
CA LYS A 283 10.73 8.29 25.84
C LYS A 283 11.54 9.56 25.55
N SER A 284 11.20 10.28 24.48
CA SER A 284 11.90 11.51 24.08
C SER A 284 11.68 12.64 25.10
N ILE A 285 10.47 12.80 25.62
CA ILE A 285 10.16 13.80 26.65
C ILE A 285 9.43 13.13 27.82
N PRO A 286 10.17 12.58 28.81
CA PRO A 286 9.57 11.95 29.98
C PRO A 286 8.63 12.92 30.72
N GLY A 287 7.40 12.46 31.01
CA GLY A 287 6.37 13.27 31.67
C GLY A 287 5.51 14.12 30.73
N ASN A 288 5.73 14.05 29.41
CA ASN A 288 4.76 14.61 28.46
C ASN A 288 3.44 13.81 28.50
N ARG A 289 2.33 14.51 28.19
CA ARG A 289 0.97 13.94 28.26
C ARG A 289 0.44 13.38 26.94
N MET A 290 1.22 13.39 25.87
CA MET A 290 0.79 12.82 24.59
C MET A 290 0.70 11.29 24.72
N ALA A 291 -0.53 10.76 24.70
CA ALA A 291 -0.80 9.32 24.79
C ALA A 291 -0.67 8.65 23.40
N PHE A 292 0.48 8.82 22.75
CA PHE A 292 0.78 8.25 21.44
C PHE A 292 1.94 7.25 21.57
N PRO A 293 1.79 6.00 21.07
CA PRO A 293 2.81 4.95 21.19
C PRO A 293 4.04 5.18 20.30
N GLY A 294 3.95 6.11 19.35
CA GLY A 294 5.00 6.43 18.38
C GLY A 294 4.86 5.66 17.06
N LEU A 295 5.47 6.20 16.01
CA LEU A 295 5.59 5.57 14.68
C LEU A 295 6.83 4.66 14.66
N LYS A 296 6.71 3.50 14.00
CA LYS A 296 7.78 2.49 13.98
C LYS A 296 8.70 2.58 12.77
N LYS A 297 8.21 3.16 11.68
CA LYS A 297 8.95 3.27 10.42
C LYS A 297 9.46 4.70 10.27
N ASP A 298 10.75 4.83 10.02
CA ASP A 298 11.37 6.15 9.78
C ASP A 298 10.77 6.84 8.56
N THR A 299 10.35 6.06 7.55
CA THR A 299 9.61 6.57 6.38
C THR A 299 8.26 7.16 6.76
N ASP A 300 7.48 6.49 7.62
CA ASP A 300 6.18 7.03 8.08
C ASP A 300 6.36 8.35 8.82
N ILE A 301 7.46 8.49 9.56
CA ILE A 301 7.81 9.71 10.30
C ILE A 301 8.18 10.83 9.32
N ALA A 302 9.07 10.56 8.36
CA ALA A 302 9.45 11.54 7.34
C ALA A 302 8.23 12.00 6.51
N ASP A 303 7.39 11.05 6.09
CA ASP A 303 6.20 11.31 5.29
C ASP A 303 5.18 12.17 6.07
N VAL A 304 4.90 11.86 7.33
CA VAL A 304 3.94 12.65 8.12
C VAL A 304 4.46 14.05 8.43
N ILE A 305 5.76 14.23 8.64
CA ILE A 305 6.38 15.55 8.80
C ILE A 305 6.22 16.35 7.50
N ALA A 306 6.54 15.75 6.34
CA ALA A 306 6.38 16.37 5.03
C ALA A 306 4.92 16.79 4.76
N TYR A 307 3.95 15.95 5.15
CA TYR A 307 2.53 16.28 5.04
C TYR A 307 2.11 17.43 5.94
N ILE A 308 2.51 17.41 7.23
CA ILE A 308 2.22 18.51 8.16
C ILE A 308 2.82 19.81 7.62
N GLN A 309 4.05 19.77 7.13
CA GLN A 309 4.71 20.93 6.54
C GLN A 309 3.93 21.47 5.34
N ALA A 310 3.56 20.62 4.38
CA ALA A 310 2.82 21.00 3.19
C ALA A 310 1.44 21.62 3.48
N GLU A 311 0.75 21.14 4.53
CA GLU A 311 -0.60 21.60 4.88
C GLU A 311 -0.62 22.82 5.82
N THR A 312 0.53 23.16 6.43
CA THR A 312 0.58 24.19 7.48
C THR A 312 1.55 25.34 7.21
N GLN A 313 2.44 25.21 6.23
CA GLN A 313 3.34 26.28 5.78
C GLN A 313 2.86 26.88 4.44
N GLY A 314 1.65 27.46 4.46
CA GLY A 314 1.08 28.26 3.38
C GLY A 314 0.87 29.71 3.81
#